data_AF-A0A4Q2KE38-F1
#
_entry.id   AF-A0A4Q2KE38-F1
#
_cell.length_a   1.000
_cell.length_b   1.000
_cell.length_c   1.000
_cell.angle_alpha   90.00
_cell.angle_beta   90.00
_cell.angle_gamma   90.00
#
_symmetry.space_group_name_H-M   'P 1'
#
loop_
_entity.id
_entity.type
_entity.pdbx_description
1 polymer ?
#
loop_
_entity_poly.entity_id
_entity_poly.type
_entity_poly.pdbx_seq_one_letter_code
_entity_poly.pdbx_strand_id
1 'polypeptide(L)'
;MKNRLKAMESYLRLAALEFNNPVQDTAHYALALTLDYFETYDNLHNSDRHYIFCQLYFKSAYRNASEVKKSMHLSVSVATLCRYRKKFVEAFIYYCNLLEPSYFDDLNKTTGFSA
;
A
#
# COMPACT_ATOMS: atom_id res chain seq x y z
N MET A 1 -7.08 4.88 14.50
CA MET A 1 -6.71 5.17 13.09
C MET A 1 -5.22 4.96 12.75
N LYS A 2 -4.26 5.48 13.52
CA LYS A 2 -2.81 5.29 13.20
C LYS A 2 -2.38 3.82 13.18
N ASN A 3 -2.90 2.98 14.08
CA ASN A 3 -2.61 1.55 14.11
C ASN A 3 -3.19 0.81 12.89
N ARG A 4 -4.40 1.21 12.45
CA ARG A 4 -5.06 0.69 11.25
C ARG A 4 -4.26 0.92 9.97
N LEU A 5 -3.76 2.14 9.76
CA LEU A 5 -2.95 2.45 8.58
C LEU A 5 -1.64 1.64 8.56
N LYS A 6 -1.01 1.44 9.73
CA LYS A 6 0.20 0.61 9.82
C LYS A 6 -0.07 -0.86 9.52
N ALA A 7 -1.14 -1.43 10.09
CA ALA A 7 -1.53 -2.82 9.82
C ALA A 7 -1.83 -3.05 8.33
N MET A 8 -2.58 -2.14 7.72
CA MET A 8 -2.89 -2.22 6.28
C MET A 8 -1.69 -1.98 5.39
N GLU A 9 -0.73 -1.15 5.81
CA GLU A 9 0.53 -1.02 5.09
C GLU A 9 1.35 -2.31 5.15
N SER A 10 1.37 -3.01 6.28
CA SER A 10 2.00 -4.32 6.39
C SER A 10 1.31 -5.35 5.50
N TYR A 11 -0.03 -5.35 5.45
CA TYR A 11 -0.80 -6.25 4.60
C TYR A 11 -0.55 -5.98 3.11
N LEU A 12 -0.55 -4.70 2.70
CA LEU A 12 -0.14 -4.28 1.35
C LEU A 12 1.26 -4.78 0.99
N ARG A 13 2.22 -4.71 1.92
CA ARG A 13 3.58 -5.23 1.71
C ARG A 13 3.61 -6.75 1.53
N LEU A 14 2.79 -7.49 2.27
CA LEU A 14 2.70 -8.94 2.13
C LEU A 14 2.13 -9.31 0.75
N ALA A 15 1.02 -8.68 0.36
CA ALA A 15 0.41 -8.86 -0.96
C ALA A 15 1.38 -8.56 -2.12
N ALA A 16 2.24 -7.56 -1.97
CA ALA A 16 3.24 -7.22 -2.99
C ALA A 16 4.43 -8.18 -3.06
N LEU A 17 4.65 -9.02 -2.05
CA LEU A 17 5.79 -9.94 -1.98
C LEU A 17 5.40 -11.41 -2.17
N GLU A 18 4.14 -11.77 -1.90
CA GLU A 18 3.67 -13.15 -1.86
C GLU A 18 2.64 -13.48 -2.96
N PHE A 19 2.88 -13.06 -4.21
CA PHE A 19 1.97 -13.25 -5.35
C PHE A 19 1.43 -14.68 -5.58
N ASN A 20 2.12 -15.70 -5.08
CA ASN A 20 1.72 -17.10 -5.22
C ASN A 20 0.89 -17.63 -4.02
N ASN A 21 0.49 -16.76 -3.09
CA ASN A 21 -0.30 -17.15 -1.93
C ASN A 21 -1.82 -17.04 -2.26
N PRO A 22 -2.53 -18.17 -2.46
CA PRO A 22 -3.95 -18.14 -2.84
C PRO A 22 -4.86 -17.59 -1.73
N VAL A 23 -4.40 -17.57 -0.47
CA VAL A 23 -5.14 -16.94 0.64
C VAL A 23 -5.18 -15.41 0.49
N GLN A 24 -4.35 -14.85 -0.39
CA GLN A 24 -4.23 -13.41 -0.63
C GLN A 24 -4.85 -12.98 -1.97
N ASP A 25 -5.68 -13.79 -2.64
CA ASP A 25 -6.25 -13.46 -3.94
C ASP A 25 -7.00 -12.10 -3.95
N THR A 26 -7.83 -11.83 -2.93
CA THR A 26 -8.49 -10.52 -2.75
C THR A 26 -7.45 -9.39 -2.62
N ALA A 27 -6.36 -9.64 -1.90
CA ALA A 27 -5.28 -8.67 -1.71
C ALA A 27 -4.51 -8.41 -3.01
N HIS A 28 -4.17 -9.45 -3.75
CA HIS A 28 -3.46 -9.36 -5.02
C HIS A 28 -4.30 -8.60 -6.04
N TYR A 29 -5.60 -8.87 -6.09
CA TYR A 29 -6.50 -8.16 -6.99
C TYR A 29 -6.68 -6.70 -6.57
N ALA A 30 -6.85 -6.42 -5.26
CA ALA A 30 -6.86 -5.04 -4.76
C ALA A 30 -5.55 -4.30 -5.04
N LEU A 31 -4.40 -4.97 -4.96
CA LEU A 31 -3.09 -4.42 -5.28
C LEU A 31 -2.99 -4.06 -6.77
N ALA A 32 -3.46 -4.93 -7.66
CA ALA A 32 -3.52 -4.66 -9.10
C ALA A 32 -4.37 -3.43 -9.41
N LEU A 33 -5.59 -3.36 -8.86
CA LEU A 33 -6.48 -2.19 -9.02
C LEU A 33 -5.85 -0.90 -8.46
N THR A 34 -5.09 -1.02 -7.36
CA THR A 34 -4.37 0.12 -6.78
C THR A 34 -3.26 0.61 -7.70
N LEU A 35 -2.53 -0.30 -8.35
CA LEU A 35 -1.51 0.05 -9.33
C LEU A 35 -2.12 0.76 -10.54
N ASP A 36 -3.16 0.17 -11.14
CA ASP A 36 -3.86 0.74 -12.31
C ASP A 36 -4.40 2.15 -12.00
N TYR A 37 -4.91 2.36 -10.79
CA TYR A 37 -5.35 3.68 -10.33
C TYR A 37 -4.22 4.70 -10.35
N PHE A 38 -3.05 4.37 -9.78
CA PHE A 38 -1.93 5.32 -9.73
C PHE A 38 -1.26 5.51 -11.09
N GLU A 39 -1.23 4.48 -11.94
CA GLU A 39 -0.77 4.63 -13.33
C GLU A 39 -1.67 5.60 -14.10
N THR A 40 -2.99 5.43 -13.99
CA THR A 40 -3.97 6.35 -14.60
C THR A 40 -3.83 7.76 -14.03
N TYR A 41 -3.65 7.88 -12.71
CA TYR A 41 -3.45 9.18 -12.05
C TYR A 41 -2.20 9.89 -12.56
N ASP A 42 -1.08 9.18 -12.69
CA ASP A 42 0.18 9.71 -13.20
C ASP A 42 0.04 10.21 -14.64
N ASN A 43 -0.63 9.45 -15.50
CA ASN A 43 -0.90 9.85 -16.87
C ASN A 43 -1.76 11.13 -16.97
N LEU A 44 -2.72 11.32 -16.07
CA LEU A 44 -3.61 12.48 -16.06
C LEU A 44 -3.01 13.73 -15.41
N HIS A 45 -2.13 13.54 -14.42
CA HIS A 45 -1.62 14.63 -13.58
C HIS A 45 -0.12 14.88 -13.72
N ASN A 46 0.56 14.16 -14.62
CA ASN A 46 2.01 14.21 -14.80
C ASN A 46 2.74 14.07 -13.46
N SER A 47 2.44 12.99 -12.73
CA SER A 47 3.09 12.64 -11.46
C SER A 47 3.83 11.32 -11.53
N ASP A 48 4.59 11.00 -10.47
CA ASP A 48 5.40 9.76 -10.38
C ASP A 48 4.91 8.81 -9.28
N ARG A 49 3.62 8.83 -8.93
CA ARG A 49 3.09 8.09 -7.78
C ARG A 49 3.09 6.58 -8.00
N HIS A 50 2.79 6.11 -9.20
CA HIS A 50 2.89 4.71 -9.58
C HIS A 50 4.33 4.22 -9.48
N TYR A 51 5.29 4.99 -10.03
CA TYR A 51 6.70 4.65 -9.91
C TYR A 51 7.13 4.56 -8.43
N ILE A 52 6.79 5.55 -7.62
CA ILE A 52 7.12 5.59 -6.19
C ILE A 52 6.46 4.41 -5.44
N PHE A 53 5.20 4.08 -5.76
CA PHE A 53 4.51 2.92 -5.19
C PHE A 53 5.30 1.63 -5.45
N CYS A 54 5.66 1.39 -6.71
CA CYS A 54 6.43 0.23 -7.13
C CYS A 54 7.78 0.14 -6.39
N GLN A 55 8.51 1.25 -6.27
CA GLN A 55 9.77 1.26 -5.51
C GLN A 55 9.58 0.90 -4.03
N LEU A 56 8.50 1.40 -3.40
CA LEU A 56 8.30 1.25 -1.95
C LEU A 56 7.80 -0.14 -1.52
N TYR A 57 7.02 -0.82 -2.36
CA TYR A 57 6.33 -2.05 -1.98
C TYR A 57 6.87 -3.30 -2.67
N PHE A 58 7.39 -3.20 -3.90
CA PHE A 58 7.89 -4.36 -4.66
C PHE A 58 9.39 -4.57 -4.54
N LYS A 59 10.17 -3.52 -4.24
CA LYS A 59 11.61 -3.67 -4.02
C LYS A 59 11.91 -3.97 -2.55
N SER A 60 12.35 -5.20 -2.28
CA SER A 60 12.75 -5.65 -0.94
C SER A 60 13.79 -4.74 -0.26
N ALA A 61 14.69 -4.13 -1.04
CA ALA A 61 15.70 -3.19 -0.55
C ALA A 61 15.11 -1.97 0.18
N TYR A 62 13.88 -1.57 -0.16
CA TYR A 62 13.19 -0.45 0.49
C TYR A 62 12.54 -0.83 1.82
N ARG A 63 12.39 -2.12 2.13
CA ARG A 63 11.77 -2.57 3.38
C ARG A 63 12.54 -2.06 4.61
N ASN A 64 13.86 -2.14 4.55
CA ASN A 64 14.75 -1.86 5.69
C ASN A 64 15.49 -0.52 5.55
N ALA A 65 15.28 0.21 4.44
CA ALA A 65 15.87 1.54 4.28
C ALA A 65 15.23 2.56 5.24
N SER A 66 16.02 3.52 5.71
CA SER A 66 15.49 4.67 6.45
C SER A 66 14.63 5.56 5.55
N GLU A 67 13.64 6.25 6.10
CA GLU A 67 12.80 7.18 5.33
C GLU A 67 13.63 8.26 4.62
N VAL A 68 14.72 8.73 5.26
CA VAL A 68 15.67 9.68 4.65
C VAL A 68 16.29 9.09 3.38
N LYS A 69 16.79 7.85 3.44
CA LYS A 69 17.39 7.17 2.28
C LYS A 69 16.38 6.97 1.15
N LYS A 70 15.14 6.59 1.49
CA LYS A 70 14.04 6.48 0.51
C LYS A 70 13.75 7.83 -0.15
N SER A 71 13.65 8.89 0.65
CA SER A 71 13.36 10.24 0.19
C SER A 71 14.42 10.77 -0.78
N MET A 72 15.71 10.50 -0.49
CA MET A 72 16.83 10.91 -1.34
C MET A 72 16.80 10.18 -2.68
N HIS A 73 16.64 8.85 -2.67
CA HIS A 73 16.61 8.07 -3.91
C HIS A 73 15.38 8.39 -4.77
N LEU A 74 14.22 8.65 -4.14
CA LEU A 74 12.98 8.95 -4.85
C LEU A 74 12.83 10.44 -5.19
N SER A 75 13.82 11.27 -4.86
CA SER A 75 13.81 12.72 -5.09
C SER A 75 12.55 13.42 -4.59
N VAL A 76 12.00 12.96 -3.46
CA VAL A 76 10.83 13.55 -2.80
C VAL A 76 11.12 13.82 -1.33
N SER A 77 10.55 14.87 -0.76
CA SER A 77 10.73 15.14 0.67
C SER A 77 10.11 14.03 1.53
N VAL A 78 10.65 13.79 2.73
CA VAL A 78 10.11 12.82 3.70
C VAL A 78 8.63 13.08 3.99
N ALA A 79 8.22 14.34 4.10
CA ALA A 79 6.83 14.72 4.31
C ALA A 79 5.93 14.31 3.12
N THR A 80 6.40 14.49 1.89
CA THR A 80 5.69 14.04 0.68
C THR A 80 5.60 12.52 0.63
N LEU A 81 6.70 11.83 0.95
CA LEU A 81 6.74 10.37 1.01
C LEU A 81 5.71 9.80 2.01
N CYS A 82 5.62 10.40 3.20
CA CYS A 82 4.60 10.04 4.20
C CYS A 82 3.18 10.26 3.69
N ARG A 83 2.92 11.36 2.96
CA ARG A 83 1.60 11.63 2.35
C ARG A 83 1.26 10.60 1.27
N TYR A 84 2.22 10.25 0.42
CA TYR A 84 2.03 9.23 -0.62
C TYR A 84 1.76 7.86 -0.02
N ARG A 85 2.55 7.40 0.95
CA ARG A 85 2.29 6.14 1.67
C ARG A 85 0.88 6.08 2.25
N LYS A 86 0.42 7.16 2.87
CA LYS A 86 -0.97 7.25 3.36
C LYS A 86 -1.98 7.08 2.22
N LYS A 87 -1.80 7.75 1.09
CA LYS A 87 -2.68 7.64 -0.08
C LYS A 87 -2.67 6.24 -0.71
N PHE A 88 -1.52 5.61 -0.77
CA PHE A 88 -1.35 4.24 -1.26
C PHE A 88 -2.13 3.25 -0.41
N VAL A 89 -2.00 3.34 0.91
CA VAL A 89 -2.74 2.50 1.84
C VAL A 89 -4.24 2.78 1.81
N GLU A 90 -4.65 4.05 1.68
CA GLU A 90 -6.06 4.42 1.54
C GLU A 90 -6.70 3.84 0.27
N ALA A 91 -6.03 3.91 -0.87
CA ALA A 91 -6.50 3.33 -2.13
C ALA A 91 -6.59 1.79 -2.05
N PHE A 92 -5.57 1.15 -1.48
CA PHE A 92 -5.58 -0.29 -1.26
C PHE A 92 -6.74 -0.73 -0.33
N ILE A 93 -6.94 -0.01 0.78
CA ILE A 93 -8.08 -0.24 1.68
C ILE A 93 -9.40 -0.13 0.92
N TYR A 94 -9.56 0.91 0.10
CA TYR A 94 -10.77 1.10 -0.69
C TYR A 94 -11.07 -0.11 -1.58
N TYR A 95 -10.09 -0.60 -2.33
CA TYR A 95 -10.28 -1.76 -3.21
C TYR A 95 -10.51 -3.07 -2.45
N CYS A 96 -9.83 -3.29 -1.32
CA CYS A 96 -10.14 -4.44 -0.47
C CYS A 96 -11.61 -4.41 0.01
N ASN A 97 -12.13 -3.24 0.43
CA ASN A 97 -13.53 -3.12 0.86
C ASN A 97 -14.51 -3.29 -0.29
N LEU A 98 -14.14 -2.85 -1.50
CA LEU A 98 -14.97 -2.99 -2.69
C LEU A 98 -15.11 -4.47 -3.10
N LEU A 99 -14.02 -5.22 -3.02
CA LEU A 99 -13.98 -6.64 -3.38
C LEU A 99 -14.59 -7.53 -2.30
N GLU A 100 -14.36 -7.21 -1.03
CA GLU A 100 -14.82 -8.00 0.10
C GLU A 100 -15.22 -7.09 1.28
N PRO A 101 -16.48 -6.63 1.33
CA PRO A 101 -16.94 -5.63 2.30
C PRO A 101 -16.78 -6.03 3.77
N SER A 102 -16.79 -7.34 4.09
CA SER A 102 -16.61 -7.89 5.44
C SER A 102 -15.15 -8.13 5.83
N TYR A 103 -14.21 -8.01 4.89
CA TYR A 103 -12.80 -8.37 5.09
C TYR A 103 -12.17 -7.66 6.30
N PHE A 104 -12.59 -6.42 6.53
CA PHE A 104 -12.07 -5.58 7.60
C PHE A 104 -12.71 -5.85 8.96
N ASP A 105 -13.96 -6.30 8.99
CA ASP A 105 -14.61 -6.69 10.24
C ASP A 105 -13.93 -7.94 10.83
N ASP A 106 -13.40 -8.81 9.97
CA ASP A 106 -12.73 -10.04 10.38
C ASP A 106 -11.24 -9.83 10.70
N LEU A 107 -10.56 -8.89 10.03
CA LEU A 107 -9.19 -8.49 10.38
C LEU A 107 -9.10 -7.84 11.78
N ASN A 108 -10.09 -7.05 12.18
CA ASN A 108 -10.13 -6.46 13.53
C ASN A 108 -10.41 -7.52 14.63
N LYS A 109 -11.20 -8.55 14.33
CA LYS A 109 -11.51 -9.65 15.26
C LYS A 109 -10.32 -10.59 15.47
N THR A 110 -9.56 -10.87 14.41
CA THR A 110 -8.45 -11.84 14.44
C THR A 110 -7.12 -11.27 14.93
N THR A 111 -6.90 -9.95 14.78
CA THR A 111 -5.63 -9.32 15.17
C THR A 111 -5.61 -8.67 16.56
N GLY A 112 -6.71 -8.75 17.32
CA GLY A 112 -6.75 -8.29 18.71
C GLY A 112 -6.46 -6.78 18.89
N PHE A 113 -6.65 -5.97 17.85
CA PHE A 113 -6.56 -4.51 17.97
C PHE A 113 -7.88 -3.96 18.50
N SER A 114 -8.11 -4.06 19.81
CA SER A 114 -9.13 -3.26 20.47
C SER A 114 -8.73 -1.78 20.44
N ALA A 115 -9.71 -0.93 20.17
CA ALA A 115 -9.60 0.52 20.02
C ALA A 115 -8.99 1.23 21.24
#